data_AF-A0A382ISE9-F1
#
_entry.id   AF-A0A382ISE9-F1
#
_cell.length_a   1.000
_cell.length_b   1.000
_cell.length_c   1.000
_cell.angle_alpha   90.00
_cell.angle_beta   90.00
_cell.angle_gamma   90.00
#
_symmetry.space_group_name_H-M   'P 1'
#
loop_
_entity.id
_entity.type
_entity.pdbx_description
1 polymer ?
#
loop_
_entity_poly.entity_id
_entity_poly.type
_entity_poly.pdbx_seq_one_letter_code
_entity_poly.pdbx_strand_id
1 'polypeptide(L)'
;MRLLLGRSQPPLAISQILILTFTNAATDELKERVANRLQEARLAFRHGTDDAFLQEIIDESTDPARDLKLLTAASQLMDEASIFTIHGFCKRVLNERAFESGVLFQQTLDADENQMLQMAVEDCFRNTILSLEPDLRSIALKLWPKPVMLAE
;
A
#
# COMPACT_ATOMS: atom_id res chain seq x y z
N MET A 1 -0.38 -19.40 5.54
CA MET A 1 -0.16 -20.79 5.08
C MET A 1 -1.43 -21.50 4.67
N ARG A 2 -2.50 -21.51 5.49
CA ARG A 2 -3.77 -22.19 5.15
C ARG A 2 -4.33 -21.82 3.76
N LEU A 3 -4.26 -20.53 3.37
CA LEU A 3 -4.67 -20.08 2.02
C LEU A 3 -3.77 -20.64 0.90
N LEU A 4 -2.45 -20.67 1.12
CA LEU A 4 -1.48 -21.18 0.15
C LEU A 4 -1.62 -22.68 -0.07
N LEU A 5 -1.90 -23.41 1.02
CA LEU A 5 -2.06 -24.87 1.02
C LEU A 5 -3.48 -25.32 0.67
N GLY A 6 -4.42 -24.38 0.59
CA GLY A 6 -5.81 -24.67 0.27
C GLY A 6 -6.55 -25.48 1.34
N ARG A 7 -6.34 -25.16 2.63
CA ARG A 7 -6.97 -25.87 3.75
C ARG A 7 -8.46 -25.59 3.92
N SER A 8 -8.92 -24.41 3.52
CA SER A 8 -10.33 -23.99 3.63
C SER A 8 -10.98 -23.69 2.28
N GLN A 9 -10.19 -23.69 1.21
CA GLN A 9 -10.57 -23.31 -0.15
C GLN A 9 -9.49 -23.82 -1.12
N PRO A 10 -9.65 -23.72 -2.45
CA PRO A 10 -8.55 -24.03 -3.36
C PRO A 10 -7.27 -23.25 -3.04
N PRO A 11 -6.08 -23.85 -3.22
CA PRO A 11 -4.81 -23.19 -2.91
C PRO A 11 -4.64 -21.92 -3.74
N LEU A 12 -4.22 -20.84 -3.09
CA LEU A 12 -3.93 -19.56 -3.73
C LEU A 12 -2.43 -19.37 -3.91
N ALA A 13 -2.01 -18.79 -5.02
CA ALA A 13 -0.66 -18.28 -5.18
C ALA A 13 -0.44 -17.07 -4.27
N ILE A 14 0.82 -16.77 -3.92
CA ILE A 14 1.16 -15.63 -3.06
C ILE A 14 0.72 -14.29 -3.66
N SER A 15 0.74 -14.16 -4.99
CA SER A 15 0.25 -13.00 -5.73
C SER A 15 -1.28 -12.84 -5.72
N GLN A 16 -2.02 -13.90 -5.37
CA GLN A 16 -3.48 -13.88 -5.25
C GLN A 16 -3.97 -13.51 -3.84
N ILE A 17 -3.06 -13.30 -2.89
CA ILE A 17 -3.38 -12.92 -1.50
C ILE A 17 -3.03 -11.45 -1.33
N LEU A 18 -4.04 -10.58 -1.34
CA LEU A 18 -3.84 -9.14 -1.14
C LEU A 18 -3.68 -8.82 0.35
N ILE A 19 -2.59 -8.14 0.70
CA ILE A 19 -2.37 -7.59 2.04
C ILE A 19 -2.07 -6.09 1.92
N LEU A 20 -2.79 -5.29 2.69
CA LEU A 20 -2.65 -3.84 2.72
C LEU A 20 -2.08 -3.37 4.06
N THR A 21 -1.15 -2.43 4.01
CA THR A 21 -0.52 -1.79 5.18
C THR A 21 -0.64 -0.27 5.12
N PHE A 22 -0.36 0.40 6.24
CA PHE A 22 -0.37 1.87 6.28
C PHE A 22 0.96 2.50 5.82
N THR A 23 2.10 1.86 6.14
CA THR A 23 3.44 2.42 5.88
C THR A 23 4.28 1.50 5.00
N ASN A 24 5.24 2.08 4.28
CA ASN A 24 6.21 1.32 3.51
C ASN A 24 7.05 0.41 4.42
N ALA A 25 7.48 0.91 5.58
CA ALA A 25 8.21 0.09 6.56
C ALA A 25 7.44 -1.15 7.01
N ALA A 26 6.13 -1.04 7.25
CA ALA A 26 5.29 -2.19 7.60
C ALA A 26 5.13 -3.17 6.43
N THR A 27 5.15 -2.67 5.19
CA THR A 27 5.16 -3.52 3.98
C THR A 27 6.43 -4.38 3.94
N ASP A 28 7.59 -3.75 4.14
CA ASP A 28 8.89 -4.42 4.08
C ASP A 28 9.06 -5.42 5.23
N GLU A 29 8.72 -5.03 6.47
CA GLU A 29 8.71 -5.94 7.63
C GLU A 29 7.81 -7.15 7.37
N LEU A 30 6.61 -6.93 6.81
CA LEU A 30 5.68 -8.02 6.57
C LEU A 30 6.17 -8.96 5.46
N LYS A 31 6.79 -8.44 4.40
CA LYS A 31 7.41 -9.25 3.36
C LYS A 31 8.51 -10.14 3.95
N GLU A 32 9.40 -9.58 4.75
CA GLU A 32 10.46 -10.34 5.42
C GLU A 32 9.88 -11.43 6.33
N ARG A 33 8.90 -11.08 7.18
CA ARG A 33 8.25 -12.03 8.08
C ARG A 33 7.57 -13.18 7.33
N VAL A 34 6.86 -12.89 6.25
CA VAL A 34 6.21 -13.94 5.43
C VAL A 34 7.24 -14.83 4.76
N ALA A 35 8.32 -14.26 4.20
CA ALA A 35 9.39 -15.02 3.56
C ALA A 35 10.07 -15.99 4.54
N ASN A 36 10.46 -15.48 5.71
CA ASN A 36 11.07 -16.29 6.78
C ASN A 36 10.13 -17.41 7.22
N ARG A 37 8.85 -17.08 7.42
CA ARG A 37 7.84 -18.05 7.86
C ARG A 37 7.55 -19.12 6.80
N LEU A 38 7.65 -18.81 5.50
CA LEU A 38 7.59 -19.80 4.42
C LEU A 38 8.81 -20.72 4.42
N GLN A 39 10.01 -20.19 4.66
CA GLN A 39 11.22 -21.00 4.78
C GLN A 39 11.13 -21.97 5.95
N GLU A 40 10.71 -21.49 7.13
CA GLU A 40 10.47 -22.33 8.31
C GLU A 40 9.49 -23.47 8.01
N ALA A 41 8.36 -23.16 7.35
CA ALA A 41 7.40 -24.18 6.95
C ALA A 41 8.00 -25.24 6.01
N ARG A 42 8.79 -24.81 5.01
CA ARG A 42 9.46 -25.75 4.08
C ARG A 42 10.42 -26.68 4.80
N LEU A 43 11.15 -26.17 5.80
CA LEU A 43 12.04 -26.99 6.63
C LEU A 43 11.24 -27.94 7.52
N ALA A 44 10.15 -27.45 8.13
CA ALA A 44 9.25 -28.24 8.96
C ALA A 44 8.66 -29.44 8.19
N PHE A 45 8.19 -29.23 6.96
CA PHE A 45 7.67 -30.31 6.11
C PHE A 45 8.74 -31.36 5.70
N ARG A 46 10.04 -31.03 5.80
CA ARG A 46 11.14 -31.93 5.43
C ARG A 46 11.74 -32.66 6.63
N HIS A 47 11.79 -32.00 7.78
CA HIS A 47 12.59 -32.44 8.92
C HIS A 47 11.79 -32.52 10.23
N GLY A 48 10.51 -32.14 10.23
CA GLY A 48 9.74 -31.93 11.45
C GLY A 48 10.05 -30.58 12.10
N THR A 49 9.29 -30.23 13.14
CA THR A 49 9.38 -28.95 13.83
C THR A 49 8.86 -29.04 15.26
N ASP A 50 9.37 -28.19 16.15
CA ASP A 50 8.82 -28.00 17.49
C ASP A 50 7.77 -26.86 17.55
N ASP A 51 7.56 -26.15 16.43
CA ASP A 51 6.55 -25.11 16.32
C ASP A 51 5.16 -25.75 16.24
N ALA A 52 4.36 -25.59 17.31
CA ALA A 52 3.05 -26.21 17.43
C ALA A 52 2.10 -25.86 16.27
N PHE A 53 2.17 -24.62 15.74
CA PHE A 53 1.33 -24.22 14.62
C PHE A 53 1.77 -24.89 13.31
N LEU A 54 3.06 -24.97 13.04
CA LEU A 54 3.55 -25.67 11.85
C LEU A 54 3.31 -27.19 11.94
N GLN A 55 3.44 -27.77 13.14
CA GLN A 55 3.10 -29.15 13.39
C GLN A 55 1.61 -29.42 13.10
N GLU A 56 0.71 -28.57 13.57
CA GLU A 56 -0.73 -28.64 13.23
C GLU A 56 -0.97 -28.61 11.72
N ILE A 57 -0.29 -27.71 10.99
CA ILE A 57 -0.42 -27.61 9.53
C ILE A 57 0.10 -28.86 8.79
N ILE A 58 1.14 -29.51 9.32
CA ILE A 58 1.70 -30.76 8.80
C ILE A 58 0.73 -31.91 9.09
N ASP A 59 0.18 -32.00 10.30
CA ASP A 59 -0.75 -33.04 10.71
C ASP A 59 -2.08 -32.96 9.92
N GLU A 60 -2.50 -31.75 9.53
CA GLU A 60 -3.63 -31.51 8.63
C GLU A 60 -3.35 -31.92 7.16
N SER A 61 -2.10 -32.23 6.78
CA SER A 61 -1.72 -32.50 5.39
C SER A 61 -2.13 -33.89 4.93
N THR A 62 -2.92 -33.94 3.85
CA THR A 62 -3.26 -35.19 3.14
C THR A 62 -2.24 -35.55 2.05
N ASP A 63 -1.44 -34.59 1.60
CA ASP A 63 -0.40 -34.75 0.57
C ASP A 63 0.79 -33.81 0.88
N PRO A 64 1.74 -34.27 1.73
CA PRO A 64 2.89 -33.46 2.12
C PRO A 64 3.80 -33.07 0.96
N ALA A 65 3.85 -33.88 -0.10
CA ALA A 65 4.67 -33.60 -1.27
C ALA A 65 4.09 -32.44 -2.10
N ARG A 66 2.76 -32.38 -2.25
CA ARG A 66 2.06 -31.24 -2.85
C ARG A 66 2.24 -29.98 -2.00
N ASP A 67 2.06 -30.07 -0.69
CA ASP A 67 2.17 -28.91 0.20
C ASP A 67 3.59 -28.33 0.17
N LEU A 68 4.62 -29.17 0.19
CA LEU A 68 6.01 -28.73 0.06
C LEU A 68 6.28 -28.05 -1.30
N LYS A 69 5.66 -28.52 -2.39
CA LYS A 69 5.74 -27.87 -3.72
C LYS A 69 5.09 -26.49 -3.69
N LEU A 70 3.90 -26.36 -3.12
CA LEU A 70 3.17 -25.09 -3.00
C LEU A 70 3.95 -24.08 -2.15
N LEU A 71 4.49 -24.51 -0.99
CA LEU A 71 5.33 -23.66 -0.14
C LEU A 71 6.63 -23.24 -0.84
N THR A 72 7.23 -24.15 -1.62
CA THR A 72 8.42 -23.83 -2.42
C THR A 72 8.12 -22.80 -3.50
N ALA A 73 7.02 -22.96 -4.23
CA ALA A 73 6.59 -21.98 -5.24
C ALA A 73 6.30 -20.61 -4.60
N ALA A 74 5.56 -20.59 -3.49
CA ALA A 74 5.27 -19.34 -2.76
C ALA A 74 6.55 -18.62 -2.29
N SER A 75 7.56 -19.37 -1.83
CA SER A 75 8.85 -18.83 -1.41
C SER A 75 9.66 -18.26 -2.59
N GLN A 76 9.57 -18.86 -3.78
CA GLN A 76 10.25 -18.38 -5.00
C GLN A 76 9.57 -17.17 -5.62
N LEU A 77 8.26 -17.05 -5.48
CA LEU A 77 7.44 -15.97 -6.04
C LEU A 77 7.18 -14.85 -5.02
N MET A 78 8.00 -14.75 -3.96
CA MET A 78 7.79 -13.76 -2.90
C MET A 78 7.91 -12.32 -3.42
N ASP A 79 8.74 -12.08 -4.43
CA ASP A 79 8.85 -10.77 -5.09
C ASP A 79 7.56 -10.35 -5.81
N GLU A 80 6.71 -11.32 -6.18
CA GLU A 80 5.40 -11.11 -6.77
C GLU A 80 4.27 -11.06 -5.71
N ALA A 81 4.60 -11.12 -4.41
CA ALA A 81 3.61 -11.09 -3.35
C ALA A 81 2.81 -9.77 -3.37
N SER A 82 1.48 -9.89 -3.29
CA SER A 82 0.55 -8.75 -3.32
C SER A 82 0.47 -8.05 -1.95
N ILE A 83 1.61 -7.55 -1.47
CA ILE A 83 1.74 -6.82 -0.20
C ILE A 83 2.08 -5.36 -0.54
N PHE A 84 1.14 -4.47 -0.27
CA PHE A 84 1.23 -3.05 -0.64
C PHE A 84 0.83 -2.15 0.52
N THR A 85 1.22 -0.89 0.47
CA THR A 85 0.49 0.14 1.21
C THR A 85 -0.88 0.37 0.57
N ILE A 86 -1.85 0.90 1.33
CA ILE A 86 -3.17 1.28 0.80
C ILE A 86 -3.01 2.20 -0.44
N HIS A 87 -2.17 3.23 -0.33
CA HIS A 87 -1.90 4.16 -1.44
C HIS A 87 -1.25 3.47 -2.64
N GLY A 88 -0.26 2.59 -2.39
CA GLY A 88 0.41 1.83 -3.44
C GLY A 88 -0.55 0.93 -4.21
N PHE A 89 -1.49 0.29 -3.51
CA PHE A 89 -2.52 -0.54 -4.13
C PHE A 89 -3.52 0.29 -4.95
N CYS A 90 -4.06 1.38 -4.38
CA CYS A 90 -4.97 2.27 -5.10
C CYS A 90 -4.32 2.81 -6.38
N LYS A 91 -3.06 3.25 -6.31
CA LYS A 91 -2.29 3.71 -7.48
C LYS A 91 -2.13 2.60 -8.53
N ARG A 92 -1.83 1.37 -8.11
CA ARG A 92 -1.74 0.21 -9.01
C ARG A 92 -3.06 -0.04 -9.71
N VAL A 93 -4.18 -0.08 -8.97
CA VAL A 93 -5.52 -0.30 -9.53
C VAL A 93 -5.88 0.77 -10.55
N LEU A 94 -5.63 2.05 -10.23
CA LEU A 94 -5.87 3.16 -11.16
C LEU A 94 -5.04 3.03 -12.44
N ASN A 95 -3.78 2.61 -12.35
CA ASN A 95 -2.93 2.40 -13.52
C ASN A 95 -3.38 1.19 -14.35
N GLU A 96 -3.74 0.08 -13.72
CA GLU A 96 -4.21 -1.14 -14.40
C GLU A 96 -5.60 -0.95 -15.05
N ARG A 97 -6.42 -0.07 -14.48
CA ARG A 97 -7.77 0.28 -14.95
C ARG A 97 -7.84 1.67 -15.57
N ALA A 98 -6.70 2.21 -16.03
CA ALA A 98 -6.62 3.56 -16.61
C ALA A 98 -7.58 3.74 -17.79
N PHE A 99 -7.80 2.68 -18.58
CA PHE A 99 -8.73 2.69 -19.70
C PHE A 99 -10.21 2.77 -19.28
N GLU A 100 -10.59 2.13 -18.17
CA GLU A 100 -11.98 2.09 -17.68
C GLU A 100 -12.34 3.31 -16.82
N SER A 101 -11.34 3.96 -16.22
CA SER A 101 -11.53 5.06 -15.25
C SER A 101 -11.42 6.47 -15.86
N GLY A 102 -11.02 6.61 -17.13
CA GLY A 102 -10.88 7.91 -17.79
C GLY A 102 -9.78 8.81 -17.20
N VAL A 103 -8.92 8.25 -16.35
CA VAL A 103 -7.84 8.96 -15.66
C VAL A 103 -6.60 8.97 -16.56
N LEU A 104 -5.91 10.12 -16.65
CA LEU A 104 -4.68 10.27 -17.44
C LEU A 104 -3.65 9.17 -17.10
N PHE A 105 -3.15 8.50 -18.14
CA PHE A 105 -2.28 7.30 -18.11
C PHE A 105 -1.00 7.44 -17.25
N GLN A 106 -0.64 8.67 -16.87
CA GLN A 106 0.44 8.99 -15.95
C GLN A 106 -0.05 10.05 -14.96
N GLN A 107 -0.56 9.61 -13.81
CA GLN A 107 -0.64 10.48 -12.64
C GLN A 107 0.71 10.48 -11.94
N THR A 108 1.48 11.56 -12.14
CA THR A 108 2.56 11.93 -11.24
C THR A 108 1.90 12.29 -9.90
N LEU A 109 2.25 11.58 -8.83
CA LEU A 109 1.97 12.07 -7.49
C LEU A 109 2.83 13.32 -7.34
N ASP A 110 2.22 14.50 -7.39
CA ASP A 110 2.91 15.70 -6.96
C ASP A 110 3.26 15.49 -5.49
N ALA A 111 4.57 15.46 -5.20
CA ALA A 111 5.10 15.11 -3.89
C ALA A 111 4.87 16.23 -2.86
N ASP A 112 4.34 17.37 -3.29
CA ASP A 112 4.13 18.53 -2.44
C ASP A 112 2.69 19.03 -2.57
N GLU A 113 1.76 18.41 -1.83
CA GLU A 113 0.37 18.87 -1.69
C GLU A 113 0.31 20.35 -1.27
N ASN A 114 1.34 20.84 -0.56
CA ASN A 114 1.42 22.22 -0.13
C ASN A 114 1.78 23.18 -1.26
N GLN A 115 2.47 22.75 -2.32
CA GLN A 115 2.87 23.66 -3.40
C GLN A 115 1.66 24.16 -4.19
N MET A 116 0.71 23.27 -4.52
CA MET A 116 -0.53 23.67 -5.19
C MET A 116 -1.40 24.52 -4.29
N LEU A 117 -1.51 24.15 -3.00
CA LEU A 117 -2.25 24.94 -2.02
C LEU A 117 -1.65 26.33 -1.87
N GLN A 118 -0.32 26.44 -1.80
CA GLN A 118 0.39 27.72 -1.71
C GLN A 118 0.14 28.58 -2.94
N MET A 119 0.23 28.02 -4.15
CA MET A 119 -0.09 28.73 -5.38
C MET A 119 -1.54 29.25 -5.38
N ALA A 120 -2.50 28.40 -5.02
CA ALA A 120 -3.91 28.77 -4.93
C ALA A 120 -4.17 29.89 -3.91
N VAL A 121 -3.49 29.84 -2.77
CA VAL A 121 -3.58 30.83 -1.70
C VAL A 121 -2.98 32.18 -2.13
N GLU A 122 -1.83 32.16 -2.81
CA GLU A 122 -1.22 33.36 -3.38
C GLU A 122 -2.08 34.01 -4.47
N ASP A 123 -2.67 33.20 -5.35
CA ASP A 123 -3.61 33.67 -6.37
C ASP A 123 -4.87 34.26 -5.75
N CYS A 124 -5.45 33.59 -4.74
CA CYS A 124 -6.59 34.10 -4.00
C CYS A 124 -6.27 35.45 -3.34
N PHE A 125 -5.09 35.59 -2.73
CA PHE A 125 -4.65 36.83 -2.11
C PHE A 125 -4.53 37.97 -3.14
N ARG A 126 -3.89 37.70 -4.29
CA ARG A 126 -3.75 38.68 -5.38
C ARG A 126 -5.11 39.10 -5.94
N ASN A 127 -5.97 38.13 -6.24
CA ASN A 127 -7.23 38.39 -6.96
C ASN A 127 -8.35 38.89 -6.04
N THR A 128 -8.33 38.52 -4.76
CA THR A 128 -9.40 38.85 -3.81
C THR A 128 -9.02 40.00 -2.90
N ILE A 129 -7.84 39.96 -2.26
CA ILE A 129 -7.44 40.98 -1.27
C ILE A 129 -6.86 42.21 -1.97
N LEU A 130 -5.89 42.03 -2.87
CA LEU A 130 -5.22 43.14 -3.55
C LEU A 130 -6.09 43.81 -4.62
N SER A 131 -7.21 43.20 -5.03
CA SER A 131 -8.18 43.81 -5.95
C SER A 131 -9.25 44.65 -5.26
N LEU A 132 -9.33 44.65 -3.93
CA LEU A 132 -10.34 45.44 -3.19
C LEU A 132 -10.09 46.94 -3.36
N GLU A 133 -11.16 47.74 -3.25
CA GLU A 133 -11.09 49.19 -3.11
C GLU A 133 -10.13 49.59 -1.97
N PRO A 134 -9.40 50.72 -2.07
CA PRO A 134 -8.29 51.06 -1.17
C PRO A 134 -8.63 50.97 0.33
N ASP A 135 -9.81 51.44 0.72
CA ASP A 135 -10.25 51.45 2.12
C ASP A 135 -10.51 50.03 2.66
N LEU A 136 -11.18 49.19 1.87
CA LEU A 136 -11.45 47.79 2.22
C LEU A 136 -10.17 46.96 2.18
N ARG A 137 -9.26 47.24 1.24
CA ARG A 137 -7.94 46.60 1.16
C ARG A 137 -7.10 46.88 2.40
N SER A 138 -7.10 48.13 2.87
CA SER A 138 -6.42 48.54 4.11
C SER A 138 -6.92 47.74 5.33
N ILE A 139 -8.23 47.54 5.44
CA ILE A 139 -8.83 46.73 6.51
C ILE A 139 -8.47 45.26 6.34
N ALA A 140 -8.59 44.72 5.13
CA ALA A 140 -8.30 43.33 4.82
C ALA A 140 -6.83 42.98 5.09
N LEU A 141 -5.87 43.85 4.74
CA LEU A 141 -4.44 43.64 4.99
C LEU A 141 -4.04 43.68 6.46
N LYS A 142 -4.87 44.28 7.34
CA LYS A 142 -4.66 44.18 8.79
C LYS A 142 -5.02 42.79 9.33
N LEU A 143 -5.99 42.12 8.71
CA LEU A 143 -6.45 40.78 9.10
C LEU A 143 -5.61 39.69 8.44
N TRP A 144 -5.35 39.84 7.13
CA TRP A 144 -4.53 38.93 6.33
C TRP A 144 -3.38 39.70 5.68
N PRO A 145 -2.26 39.90 6.39
CA PRO A 145 -1.12 40.65 5.86
C PRO A 145 -0.30 39.87 4.82
N LYS A 146 -0.42 38.54 4.80
CA LYS A 146 0.34 37.65 3.91
C LYS A 146 -0.58 36.53 3.38
N PRO A 147 -0.31 36.00 2.16
CA PRO A 147 -1.11 34.93 1.57
C PRO A 147 -1.29 33.73 2.50
N VAL A 148 -0.24 33.26 3.16
CA VAL A 148 -0.27 32.07 4.05
C VAL A 148 -1.37 32.10 5.11
N MET A 149 -1.81 33.29 5.54
CA MET A 149 -2.88 33.46 6.53
C MET A 149 -4.28 33.14 5.98
N LEU A 150 -4.44 32.94 4.66
CA LEU A 150 -5.68 32.47 4.04
C LEU A 150 -5.78 30.93 4.01
N ALA A 151 -4.69 30.23 4.36
CA ALA A 151 -4.63 28.77 4.36
C ALA A 151 -4.93 28.14 5.73
N GLU A 152 -5.11 28.97 6.77
CA GLU A 152 -5.44 28.57 8.15
C GLU A 152 -6.95 28.46 8.40
#